data_AF-A0A7S1QIS5-F1
#
_entry.id   AF-A0A7S1QIS5-F1
#
_cell.length_a   1.000
_cell.length_b   1.000
_cell.length_c   1.000
_cell.angle_alpha   90.00
_cell.angle_beta   90.00
_cell.angle_gamma   90.00
#
_symmetry.space_group_name_H-M   'P 1'
#
loop_
_entity.id
_entity.type
_entity.pdbx_description
1 polymer ?
#
loop_
_entity_poly.entity_id
_entity_poly.type
_entity_poly.pdbx_seq_one_letter_code
_entity_poly.pdbx_strand_id
1 'polypeptide(L)'
;MAQVVPRSLALARPVGARLLRPQSEAMGNCECLCDIGHNPVTTEQLEKAVRELNVNEARRLLESGVHPNSPIDEDDHTVMDVLLNEHQNLFQDMQKHKSKGDLHSKQIMDLFETQHGGTYEMFKLLRDYGADIRDMKRGKHLR
;
A
#
# COMPACT_ATOMS: atom_id res chain seq x y z
N MET A 1 -4.41 23.70 56.53
CA MET A 1 -5.24 22.70 57.25
C MET A 1 -5.06 21.38 56.55
N ALA A 2 -4.37 20.44 57.19
CA ALA A 2 -4.07 19.12 56.68
C ALA A 2 -5.26 18.18 56.92
N GLN A 3 -5.67 17.43 55.91
CA GLN A 3 -6.55 16.27 56.10
C GLN A 3 -5.83 15.03 55.59
N VAL A 4 -5.33 14.25 56.57
CA VAL A 4 -4.80 12.91 56.42
C VAL A 4 -5.96 11.96 56.67
N VAL A 5 -6.25 11.07 55.71
CA VAL A 5 -7.19 9.95 55.92
C VAL A 5 -6.42 8.64 55.74
N PRO A 6 -6.46 7.72 56.72
CA PRO A 6 -5.71 6.47 56.67
C PRO A 6 -6.52 5.27 56.14
N ARG A 7 -5.76 4.33 55.56
CA ARG A 7 -5.89 2.85 55.59
C ARG A 7 -7.26 2.20 55.39
N SER A 8 -7.31 1.32 54.38
CA SER A 8 -7.95 0.01 54.52
C SER A 8 -7.16 -1.07 53.79
N LEU A 9 -6.68 -2.02 54.59
CA LEU A 9 -6.10 -3.30 54.21
C LEU A 9 -7.22 -4.31 53.90
N ALA A 10 -6.81 -5.38 53.22
CA ALA A 10 -7.43 -6.71 53.16
C ALA A 10 -8.45 -6.95 52.04
N LEU A 11 -8.09 -7.82 51.09
CA LEU A 11 -8.40 -9.25 51.18
C LEU A 11 -7.88 -9.95 49.90
N ALA A 12 -6.78 -10.67 50.07
CA ALA A 12 -6.39 -11.71 49.13
C ALA A 12 -7.44 -12.84 49.20
N ARG A 13 -8.03 -13.17 48.05
CA ARG A 13 -8.78 -14.42 47.87
C ARG A 13 -8.00 -15.34 46.93
N PRO A 14 -7.58 -16.53 47.36
CA PRO A 14 -7.10 -17.56 46.45
C PRO A 14 -8.32 -18.24 45.83
N VAL A 15 -8.50 -18.09 44.52
CA VAL A 15 -9.51 -18.85 43.77
C VAL A 15 -8.82 -20.06 43.16
N GLY A 16 -9.38 -21.22 43.50
CA GLY A 16 -8.82 -22.54 43.32
C GLY A 16 -8.61 -22.97 41.87
N ALA A 17 -7.72 -23.94 41.78
CA ALA A 17 -7.40 -24.79 40.65
C ALA A 17 -8.58 -25.14 39.73
N ARG A 18 -8.33 -25.00 38.42
CA ARG A 18 -8.75 -26.01 37.43
C ARG A 18 -7.55 -26.30 36.54
N LEU A 19 -6.91 -27.44 36.80
CA LEU A 19 -6.05 -28.13 35.85
C LEU A 19 -6.92 -28.47 34.64
N LEU A 20 -6.94 -27.58 33.66
CA LEU A 20 -7.45 -27.88 32.33
C LEU A 20 -6.52 -28.92 31.74
N ARG A 21 -6.99 -30.16 31.75
CA ARG A 21 -6.42 -31.28 31.01
C ARG A 21 -6.27 -30.83 29.56
N PRO A 22 -5.06 -30.75 28.98
CA PRO A 22 -4.93 -30.50 27.55
C PRO A 22 -5.54 -31.71 26.86
N GLN A 23 -6.75 -31.54 26.31
CA GLN A 23 -7.25 -32.49 25.35
C GLN A 23 -6.35 -32.37 24.14
N SER A 24 -5.71 -33.48 23.80
CA SER A 24 -4.96 -33.65 22.56
C SER A 24 -5.98 -33.59 21.42
N GLU A 25 -6.42 -32.39 21.08
CA GLU A 25 -7.17 -32.15 19.86
C GLU A 25 -6.20 -32.45 18.72
N ALA A 26 -6.45 -33.57 18.04
CA ALA A 26 -5.82 -33.86 16.76
C ALA A 26 -6.12 -32.67 15.86
N MET A 27 -5.15 -31.75 15.74
CA MET A 27 -5.23 -30.61 14.85
C MET A 27 -5.28 -31.17 13.43
N GLY A 28 -6.51 -31.30 12.95
CA GLY A 28 -6.82 -31.74 11.60
C GLY A 28 -5.97 -30.94 10.64
N ASN A 29 -5.33 -31.67 9.73
CA ASN A 29 -4.64 -31.16 8.57
C ASN A 29 -5.63 -30.28 7.79
N CYS A 30 -5.71 -29.00 8.15
CA CYS A 30 -6.47 -28.04 7.38
C CYS A 30 -5.59 -27.81 6.16
N GLU A 31 -5.82 -28.62 5.13
CA GLU A 31 -5.32 -28.37 3.80
C GLU A 31 -5.98 -27.07 3.36
N CYS A 32 -5.37 -25.96 3.76
CA CYS A 32 -5.72 -24.65 3.28
C CYS A 32 -5.45 -24.73 1.78
N LEU A 33 -6.52 -24.96 1.03
CA LEU A 33 -6.59 -24.87 -0.42
C LEU A 33 -6.27 -23.42 -0.80
N CYS A 34 -5.00 -23.05 -0.69
CA CYS A 34 -4.45 -22.01 -1.52
C CYS A 34 -4.49 -22.60 -2.92
N ASP A 35 -5.54 -22.28 -3.68
CA ASP A 35 -5.67 -22.66 -5.08
C ASP A 35 -4.33 -22.41 -5.77
N ILE A 36 -3.68 -23.48 -6.24
CA ILE A 36 -2.32 -23.51 -6.79
C ILE A 36 -2.15 -22.61 -8.05
N GLY A 37 -3.20 -21.89 -8.46
CA GLY A 37 -3.19 -20.93 -9.56
C GLY A 37 -3.50 -19.47 -9.17
N HIS A 38 -3.68 -19.13 -7.88
CA HIS A 38 -3.86 -17.73 -7.50
C HIS A 38 -2.50 -17.02 -7.42
N ASN A 39 -2.27 -16.08 -8.34
CA ASN A 39 -1.15 -15.15 -8.23
C ASN A 39 -1.23 -14.46 -6.86
N PRO A 40 -0.15 -14.48 -6.06
CA PRO A 40 -0.17 -13.91 -4.73
C PRO A 40 -0.48 -12.41 -4.84
N VAL A 41 -1.46 -11.98 -4.05
CA VAL A 41 -1.90 -10.58 -4.00
C VAL A 41 -0.86 -9.80 -3.18
N THR A 42 0.22 -9.35 -3.83
CA THR A 42 1.32 -8.62 -3.20
C THR A 42 1.31 -7.14 -3.56
N THR A 43 1.94 -6.32 -2.74
CA THR A 43 2.18 -4.89 -3.01
C THR A 43 3.06 -4.68 -4.25
N GLU A 44 3.98 -5.60 -4.52
CA GLU A 44 4.84 -5.60 -5.72
C GLU A 44 4.02 -5.78 -7.01
N GLN A 45 2.98 -6.61 -6.99
CA GLN A 45 2.06 -6.74 -8.14
C GLN A 45 1.30 -5.44 -8.36
N LEU A 46 0.92 -4.74 -7.29
CA LEU A 46 0.25 -3.45 -7.38
C LEU A 46 1.21 -2.40 -7.95
N GLU A 47 2.46 -2.35 -7.47
CA GLU A 47 3.51 -1.50 -8.04
C GLU A 47 3.65 -1.74 -9.55
N LYS A 48 3.78 -3.01 -9.96
CA LYS A 48 3.93 -3.37 -11.37
C LYS A 48 2.72 -2.93 -12.20
N ALA A 49 1.50 -3.17 -11.72
CA ALA A 49 0.27 -2.72 -12.38
C ALA A 49 0.21 -1.20 -12.53
N VAL A 50 0.73 -0.45 -11.54
CA VAL A 50 0.82 1.02 -11.60
C VAL A 50 1.87 1.49 -12.60
N ARG A 51 3.05 0.86 -12.67
CA ARG A 51 4.07 1.16 -13.69
C ARG A 51 3.56 0.90 -15.11
N GLU A 52 2.78 -0.16 -15.30
CA GLU A 52 2.18 -0.51 -16.59
C GLU A 52 0.88 0.27 -16.89
N LEU A 53 0.43 1.14 -15.98
CA LEU A 53 -0.85 1.87 -16.04
C LEU A 53 -2.07 0.95 -16.26
N ASN A 54 -2.03 -0.27 -15.74
CA ASN A 54 -3.12 -1.24 -15.85
C ASN A 54 -4.16 -1.02 -14.73
N VAL A 55 -5.12 -0.12 -14.98
CA VAL A 55 -6.17 0.27 -14.02
C VAL A 55 -7.02 -0.91 -13.56
N ASN A 56 -7.28 -1.88 -14.43
CA ASN A 56 -8.12 -3.04 -14.11
C ASN A 56 -7.43 -3.97 -13.11
N GLU A 57 -6.13 -4.23 -13.32
CA GLU A 57 -5.35 -5.07 -12.43
C GLU A 57 -5.11 -4.38 -11.08
N ALA A 58 -4.79 -3.09 -11.09
CA ALA A 58 -4.67 -2.31 -9.86
C ALA A 58 -5.97 -2.33 -9.05
N ARG A 59 -7.13 -2.18 -9.72
CA ARG A 59 -8.45 -2.28 -9.07
C ARG A 59 -8.65 -3.65 -8.43
N ARG A 60 -8.37 -4.74 -9.16
CA ARG A 60 -8.49 -6.12 -8.65
C ARG A 60 -7.67 -6.34 -7.39
N LEU A 61 -6.43 -5.83 -7.36
CA LEU A 61 -5.53 -5.95 -6.22
C LEU A 61 -6.02 -5.12 -5.02
N LEU A 62 -6.50 -3.90 -5.26
CA LEU A 62 -7.07 -3.04 -4.21
C LEU A 62 -8.36 -3.64 -3.62
N GLU A 63 -9.24 -4.20 -4.45
CA GLU A 63 -10.45 -4.92 -4.01
C GLU A 63 -10.11 -6.20 -3.22
N SER A 64 -8.98 -6.82 -3.51
CA SER A 64 -8.45 -7.97 -2.77
C SER A 64 -7.85 -7.59 -1.40
N GLY A 65 -7.83 -6.29 -1.06
CA GLY A 65 -7.39 -5.79 0.24
C GLY A 65 -5.94 -5.31 0.31
N VAL A 66 -5.26 -5.12 -0.82
CA VAL A 66 -3.90 -4.52 -0.81
C VAL A 66 -4.02 -3.05 -0.41
N HIS A 67 -3.24 -2.67 0.61
CA HIS A 67 -3.18 -1.27 1.05
C HIS A 67 -2.23 -0.45 0.17
N PRO A 68 -2.69 0.64 -0.46
CA PRO A 68 -1.84 1.46 -1.35
C PRO A 68 -0.76 2.26 -0.59
N ASN A 69 -0.94 2.44 0.72
CA ASN A 69 0.01 3.13 1.60
C ASN A 69 1.06 2.19 2.23
N SER A 70 1.02 0.90 1.91
CA SER A 70 2.06 -0.03 2.33
C SER A 70 3.38 0.34 1.64
N PRO A 71 4.50 0.38 2.38
CA PRO A 71 5.80 0.64 1.80
C PRO A 71 6.18 -0.47 0.82
N ILE A 72 6.73 -0.09 -0.31
CA ILE A 72 7.19 -0.99 -1.37
C ILE A 72 8.67 -1.33 -1.16
N ASP A 73 9.45 -0.37 -0.65
CA ASP A 73 10.89 -0.48 -0.43
C ASP A 73 11.33 -0.04 0.97
N GLU A 74 12.64 -0.13 1.22
CA GLU A 74 13.27 0.25 2.49
C GLU A 74 13.23 1.77 2.75
N ASP A 75 12.93 2.58 1.72
CA ASP A 75 12.83 4.04 1.79
C ASP A 75 11.41 4.53 2.09
N ASP A 76 10.49 3.61 2.42
CA ASP A 76 9.07 3.86 2.65
C ASP A 76 8.34 4.50 1.45
N HIS A 77 8.79 4.25 0.21
CA HIS A 77 8.06 4.69 -0.98
C HIS A 77 6.75 3.92 -1.12
N THR A 78 5.69 4.66 -1.41
CA THR A 78 4.34 4.12 -1.63
C THR A 78 4.05 3.95 -3.12
N VAL A 79 2.96 3.26 -3.42
CA VAL A 79 2.48 3.10 -4.81
C VAL A 79 2.19 4.45 -5.47
N MET A 80 1.80 5.44 -4.67
CA MET A 80 1.55 6.80 -5.13
C MET A 80 2.82 7.48 -5.65
N ASP A 81 3.94 7.27 -4.97
CA ASP A 81 5.23 7.84 -5.35
C ASP A 81 5.73 7.24 -6.68
N VAL A 82 5.49 5.94 -6.88
CA VAL A 82 5.81 5.24 -8.12
C VAL A 82 5.02 5.80 -9.30
N LEU A 83 3.72 6.06 -9.13
CA LEU A 83 2.89 6.67 -10.17
C LEU A 83 3.39 8.08 -10.56
N LEU A 84 3.75 8.90 -9.57
CA LEU A 84 4.26 10.25 -9.81
C LEU A 84 5.62 10.24 -10.51
N ASN A 85 6.50 9.31 -10.13
CA ASN A 85 7.78 9.13 -10.79
C ASN A 85 7.61 8.70 -12.25
N GLU A 86 6.68 7.78 -12.53
CA GLU A 86 6.39 7.33 -13.90
C GLU A 86 5.80 8.46 -14.75
N HIS A 87 4.89 9.26 -14.17
CA HIS A 87 4.35 10.44 -14.84
C HIS A 87 5.45 11.48 -15.16
N GLN A 88 6.41 11.66 -14.26
CA GLN A 88 7.56 12.53 -14.50
C GLN A 88 8.48 11.97 -15.61
N ASN A 89 8.74 10.66 -15.63
CA ASN A 89 9.55 10.01 -16.67
C ASN A 89 8.92 10.21 -18.05
N LEU A 90 7.60 10.10 -18.13
CA LEU A 90 6.85 10.35 -19.36
C LEU A 90 7.09 11.75 -19.93
N PHE A 91 7.08 12.79 -19.07
CA PHE A 91 7.40 14.15 -19.51
C PHE A 91 8.84 14.30 -19.99
N GLN A 92 9.79 13.65 -19.33
CA GLN A 92 11.19 13.67 -19.76
C GLN A 92 11.34 13.00 -21.12
N ASP A 93 10.68 11.88 -21.36
CA ASP A 93 10.76 11.16 -22.62
C ASP A 93 10.14 11.94 -23.77
N MET A 94 9.00 12.60 -23.53
CA MET A 94 8.43 13.54 -24.52
C MET A 94 9.37 14.71 -24.83
N GLN A 95 10.04 15.28 -23.82
CA GLN A 95 11.04 16.34 -24.05
C GLN A 95 12.23 15.83 -24.87
N LYS A 96 12.68 14.59 -24.63
CA LYS A 96 13.76 13.97 -25.41
C LYS A 96 13.35 13.80 -26.87
N HIS A 97 12.15 13.27 -27.14
CA HIS A 97 11.66 13.11 -28.52
C HIS A 97 11.49 14.45 -29.24
N LYS A 98 10.97 15.47 -28.55
CA LYS A 98 10.87 16.83 -29.08
C LYS A 98 12.23 17.42 -29.44
N SER A 99 13.24 17.20 -28.60
CA SER A 99 14.60 17.73 -28.81
C SER A 99 15.34 17.04 -29.95
N LYS A 100 15.08 15.75 -30.15
CA LYS A 100 15.66 14.97 -31.27
C LYS A 100 14.97 15.22 -32.61
N GLY A 101 13.71 15.66 -32.58
CA GLY A 101 12.89 15.80 -33.78
C GLY A 101 12.41 14.47 -34.36
N ASP A 102 12.44 13.39 -33.58
CA ASP A 102 12.09 12.03 -34.01
C ASP A 102 10.58 11.86 -34.29
N LEU A 103 9.74 12.68 -33.67
CA LEU A 103 8.28 12.58 -33.74
C LEU A 103 7.65 13.89 -34.20
N HIS A 104 6.60 13.79 -35.01
CA HIS A 104 5.80 14.95 -35.39
C HIS A 104 5.02 15.47 -34.17
N SER A 105 4.87 16.80 -34.04
CA SER A 105 4.08 17.45 -32.98
C SER A 105 2.71 16.81 -32.71
N LYS A 106 2.01 16.32 -33.73
CA LYS A 106 0.71 15.64 -33.56
C LYS A 106 0.86 14.30 -32.83
N GLN A 107 1.85 13.50 -33.19
CA GLN A 107 2.12 12.22 -32.53
C GLN A 107 2.52 12.41 -31.06
N ILE A 108 3.29 13.46 -30.75
CA ILE A 108 3.66 13.80 -29.37
C ILE A 108 2.40 14.14 -28.56
N MET A 109 1.48 14.91 -29.13
CA MET A 109 0.22 15.27 -28.49
C MET A 109 -0.68 14.04 -28.26
N ASP A 110 -0.83 13.18 -29.27
CA ASP A 110 -1.64 11.96 -29.17
C ASP A 110 -1.09 11.00 -28.09
N LEU A 111 0.24 10.85 -28.01
CA LEU A 111 0.92 10.07 -26.96
C LEU A 111 0.69 10.69 -25.57
N PHE A 112 0.79 12.01 -25.47
CA PHE A 112 0.57 12.72 -24.22
C PHE A 112 -0.84 12.52 -23.69
N GLU A 113 -1.86 12.71 -24.53
CA GLU A 113 -3.27 12.57 -24.14
C GLU A 113 -3.59 11.16 -23.67
N THR A 114 -3.12 10.14 -24.41
CA THR A 114 -3.35 8.73 -24.07
C THR A 114 -2.77 8.38 -22.71
N GLN A 115 -1.52 8.78 -22.47
CA GLN A 115 -0.79 8.46 -21.25
C GLN A 115 -1.27 9.27 -20.05
N HIS A 116 -1.60 10.54 -20.28
CA HIS A 116 -2.13 11.41 -19.23
C HIS A 116 -3.52 10.94 -18.77
N GLY A 117 -4.36 10.48 -19.70
CA GLY A 117 -5.65 9.86 -19.39
C GLY A 117 -5.50 8.65 -18.47
N GLY A 118 -4.65 7.69 -18.84
CA GLY A 118 -4.40 6.49 -18.03
C GLY A 118 -3.82 6.81 -16.64
N THR A 119 -2.87 7.74 -16.57
CA THR A 119 -2.29 8.20 -15.29
C THR A 119 -3.35 8.83 -14.39
N TYR A 120 -4.23 9.67 -14.95
CA TYR A 120 -5.30 10.33 -14.19
C TYR A 120 -6.32 9.33 -13.64
N GLU A 121 -6.72 8.33 -14.45
CA GLU A 121 -7.60 7.27 -13.98
C GLU A 121 -6.96 6.45 -12.86
N MET A 122 -5.68 6.09 -13.00
CA MET A 122 -4.92 5.40 -11.96
C MET A 122 -4.81 6.24 -10.68
N PHE A 123 -4.49 7.52 -10.79
CA PHE A 123 -4.41 8.45 -9.66
C PHE A 123 -5.74 8.54 -8.91
N LYS A 124 -6.85 8.68 -9.66
CA LYS A 124 -8.19 8.72 -9.09
C LYS A 124 -8.51 7.41 -8.36
N LEU A 125 -8.24 6.27 -8.98
CA LEU A 125 -8.43 4.96 -8.37
C LEU A 125 -7.67 4.85 -7.04
N LEU A 126 -6.37 5.17 -7.02
CA LEU A 126 -5.59 5.11 -5.79
C LEU A 126 -6.14 6.04 -4.70
N ARG A 127 -6.56 7.26 -5.07
CA ARG A 127 -7.20 8.21 -4.15
C ARG A 127 -8.51 7.69 -3.57
N ASP A 128 -9.35 7.06 -4.38
CA ASP A 128 -10.62 6.48 -3.94
C ASP A 128 -10.43 5.38 -2.88
N TYR A 129 -9.29 4.67 -2.93
CA TYR A 129 -8.88 3.67 -1.92
C TYR A 129 -8.02 4.24 -0.78
N GLY A 130 -7.93 5.57 -0.68
CA GLY A 130 -7.28 6.24 0.44
C GLY A 130 -5.75 6.34 0.35
N ALA A 131 -5.18 6.24 -0.85
CA ALA A 131 -3.77 6.57 -1.04
C ALA A 131 -3.51 8.04 -0.70
N ASP A 132 -2.44 8.29 0.07
CA ASP A 132 -2.04 9.65 0.43
C ASP A 132 -0.69 10.02 -0.16
N ILE A 133 -0.54 11.27 -0.57
CA ILE A 133 0.71 11.80 -1.10
C ILE A 133 1.54 12.22 0.11
N ARG A 134 2.47 11.34 0.51
CA ARG A 134 3.37 11.65 1.63
C ARG A 134 4.36 12.72 1.19
N ASP A 135 4.36 13.83 1.91
CA ASP A 135 5.32 14.92 1.70
C ASP A 135 6.68 14.49 2.29
N MET A 136 7.52 13.82 1.47
CA MET A 136 8.81 13.23 1.90
C MET A 136 9.77 14.22 2.55
N LYS A 137 9.53 15.53 2.41
CA LYS A 137 10.37 16.58 3.02
C LYS A 137 10.16 16.78 4.52
N ARG A 138 9.15 16.20 5.17
CA ARG A 138 8.90 16.43 6.61
C ARG A 138 9.74 15.58 7.56
N GLY A 139 10.37 14.49 7.11
CA GLY A 139 11.06 13.53 7.98
C GLY A 139 12.54 13.86 8.31
N LYS A 140 13.21 14.73 7.53
CA LYS A 140 14.66 14.96 7.69
C LYS A 140 15.04 16.05 8.71
N HIS A 141 14.11 16.53 9.53
CA HIS A 141 14.36 17.62 10.51
C HIS A 141 14.35 17.18 11.99
N LEU A 142 14.48 15.87 12.28
CA LEU A 142 14.41 15.34 13.65
C LEU A 142 15.64 14.51 14.06
N ARG A 143 16.83 14.76 13.48
CA ARG A 143 18.09 14.19 13.96
C ARG A 143 19.12 15.28 14.22
#